data_AF-A0A6C0DA40-F1
#
_entry.id   AF-A0A6C0DA40-F1
#
_cell.length_a   1.000
_cell.length_b   1.000
_cell.length_c   1.000
_cell.angle_alpha   90.00
_cell.angle_beta   90.00
_cell.angle_gamma   90.00
#
_symmetry.space_group_name_H-M   'P 1'
#
loop_
_entity.id
_entity.type
_entity.pdbx_description
1 polymer ?
#
loop_
_entity_poly.entity_id
_entity_poly.type
_entity_poly.pdbx_seq_one_letter_code
_entity_poly.pdbx_strand_id
1 'polypeptide(L)' 'MGSFISAHNMFANTSSSNKNNKKCFKCSKIIDAKTYIICVRCKIALHNECEEYYGHKYYTQCPRCDRYGSLGTLHAPE' A
#
# COMPACT_ATOMS: atom_id res chain seq x y z
N MET A 1 26.51 28.33 31.72
CA MET A 1 25.04 28.44 31.60
C MET A 1 24.70 28.18 30.14
N GLY A 2 24.03 27.07 29.84
CA GLY A 2 23.69 26.69 28.46
C GLY A 2 23.50 25.19 28.35
N SER A 3 22.35 24.74 28.85
CA SER A 3 21.95 23.34 28.97
C SER A 3 21.68 22.66 27.61
N PHE A 4 22.00 21.38 27.62
CA PHE A 4 21.60 20.24 26.77
C PHE A 4 20.22 20.34 26.11
N ILE A 5 20.15 19.98 24.82
CA ILE A 5 19.00 19.30 24.21
C ILE A 5 19.52 18.18 23.31
N SER A 6 19.27 16.95 23.76
CA SER A 6 19.39 15.68 23.03
C SER A 6 18.02 15.35 22.44
N ALA A 7 17.95 14.88 21.19
CA ALA A 7 16.68 14.48 20.57
C ALA A 7 16.84 13.73 19.21
N HIS A 8 16.78 12.40 19.30
CA HIS A 8 16.10 11.45 18.40
C HIS A 8 16.68 11.10 17.01
N ASN A 9 17.44 10.00 17.04
CA ASN A 9 17.54 8.94 16.04
C ASN A 9 16.20 8.61 15.35
N MET A 10 16.23 8.21 14.06
CA MET A 10 15.34 7.23 13.38
C MET A 10 14.98 7.63 11.93
N PHE A 11 15.89 7.37 11.00
CA PHE A 11 15.48 6.82 9.70
C PHE A 11 16.21 5.51 9.49
N ALA A 12 15.72 4.48 10.19
CA ALA A 12 15.91 3.10 9.77
C ALA A 12 15.18 2.93 8.43
N ASN A 13 15.84 3.28 7.32
CA ASN A 13 15.44 2.75 6.03
C ASN A 13 15.97 1.32 5.95
N THR A 14 15.35 0.42 6.71
CA THR A 14 15.40 -1.01 6.45
C THR A 14 14.68 -1.21 5.12
N SER A 15 15.39 -0.97 4.02
CA SER A 15 15.12 -1.58 2.72
C SER A 15 15.43 -3.07 2.87
N SER A 16 14.63 -3.75 3.70
CA SER A 16 14.71 -5.17 3.94
C SER A 16 14.23 -5.85 2.67
N SER A 17 15.18 -6.16 1.80
CA SER A 17 15.06 -7.23 0.83
C SER A 17 14.53 -8.49 1.54
N ASN A 18 13.29 -8.90 1.32
CA ASN A 18 12.92 -10.33 1.32
C ASN A 18 11.46 -10.58 0.93
N LYS A 19 11.30 -11.39 -0.13
CA LYS A 19 10.12 -12.18 -0.53
C LYS A 19 8.80 -11.42 -0.64
N ASN A 20 8.47 -10.99 -1.86
CA ASN A 20 7.16 -10.92 -2.57
C ASN A 20 5.81 -10.82 -1.81
N ASN A 21 5.78 -10.52 -0.52
CA ASN A 21 4.58 -10.48 0.29
C ASN A 21 4.06 -9.05 0.24
N LYS A 22 3.27 -8.77 -0.81
CA LYS A 22 2.62 -7.47 -0.97
C LYS A 22 1.68 -7.29 0.22
N LYS A 23 1.78 -6.16 0.91
CA LYS A 23 0.92 -5.82 2.06
C LYS A 23 -0.22 -4.95 1.59
N CYS A 24 -1.45 -5.27 2.02
CA CYS A 24 -2.62 -4.47 1.71
C CYS A 24 -2.58 -3.14 2.47
N PHE A 25 -2.76 -2.03 1.75
CA PHE A 25 -2.74 -0.69 2.32
C PHE A 25 -3.90 -0.44 3.30
N LYS A 26 -5.06 -1.07 3.07
CA LYS A 26 -6.26 -0.91 3.90
C LYS A 26 -6.16 -1.66 5.23
N CYS A 27 -5.98 -2.98 5.17
CA CYS A 27 -6.05 -3.85 6.33
C CYS A 27 -4.69 -4.16 6.94
N SER A 28 -3.59 -3.72 6.29
CA SER A 28 -2.23 -4.04 6.72
C SER A 28 -1.94 -5.54 6.85
N LYS A 29 -2.72 -6.40 6.18
CA LYS A 29 -2.46 -7.84 6.09
C LYS A 29 -1.70 -8.18 4.82
N ILE A 30 -1.06 -9.35 4.82
CA ILE A 30 -0.37 -9.87 3.63
C ILE A 30 -1.42 -10.22 2.56
N ILE A 31 -1.08 -9.95 1.31
CA ILE A 31 -1.86 -10.33 0.14
C ILE A 31 -1.31 -11.67 -0.34
N ASP A 32 -1.95 -12.75 0.11
CA ASP A 32 -1.68 -14.11 -0.32
C ASP A 32 -2.44 -14.49 -1.61
N ALA A 33 -3.30 -13.60 -2.11
CA ALA A 33 -4.07 -13.82 -3.32
C ALA A 33 -3.21 -13.65 -4.59
N LYS A 34 -3.37 -14.57 -5.57
CA LYS A 34 -2.76 -14.45 -6.91
C LYS A 34 -3.21 -13.17 -7.62
N THR A 35 -4.45 -12.73 -7.37
CA THR A 35 -5.00 -11.48 -7.89
C THR A 35 -5.09 -10.45 -6.78
N TYR A 36 -4.58 -9.25 -7.07
CA TYR A 36 -4.68 -8.12 -6.15
C TYR A 36 -4.76 -6.83 -6.94
N ILE A 37 -5.24 -5.78 -6.30
CA ILE A 37 -5.38 -4.49 -6.93
C ILE A 37 -4.19 -3.62 -6.57
N ILE A 38 -3.62 -2.97 -7.58
CA ILE A 38 -2.55 -2.00 -7.40
C ILE A 38 -3.01 -0.63 -7.88
N CYS A 39 -2.59 0.42 -7.18
CA CYS A 39 -2.63 1.75 -7.78
C CYS A 39 -1.43 1.92 -8.71
N VAL A 40 -1.65 2.18 -10.00
CA VAL A 40 -0.54 2.37 -10.96
C VAL A 40 0.33 3.58 -10.63
N ARG A 41 -0.23 4.59 -9.94
CA ARG A 41 0.44 5.82 -9.53
C ARG A 41 1.16 5.68 -8.19
N CYS A 42 0.44 5.24 -7.16
CA CYS A 42 0.98 5.17 -5.80
C CYS A 42 1.72 3.87 -5.49
N LYS A 43 1.61 2.86 -6.37
CA LYS A 43 2.15 1.50 -6.19
C LYS A 43 1.71 0.83 -4.89
N ILE A 44 0.60 1.29 -4.29
CA ILE A 44 -0.03 0.61 -3.16
C ILE A 44 -0.74 -0.64 -3.67
N ALA A 45 -0.71 -1.71 -2.88
CA ALA A 45 -1.44 -2.93 -3.14
C ALA A 45 -2.64 -3.05 -2.19
N LEU A 46 -3.71 -3.66 -2.66
CA LEU A 46 -4.97 -3.90 -1.96
C LEU A 46 -5.46 -5.30 -2.30
N HIS A 47 -6.12 -5.98 -1.35
CA HIS A 47 -6.94 -7.14 -1.68
C HIS A 47 -8.10 -6.70 -2.59
N ASN A 48 -8.60 -7.59 -3.47
CA ASN A 48 -9.80 -7.30 -4.27
C ASN A 48 -10.98 -6.93 -3.35
N GLU A 49 -11.19 -7.68 -2.28
CA GLU A 49 -12.26 -7.41 -1.29
C GLU A 49 -12.06 -6.08 -0.55
N CYS A 50 -10.81 -5.65 -0.36
CA CYS A 50 -10.52 -4.35 0.27
C CYS A 50 -10.76 -3.18 -0.67
N GLU A 51 -10.74 -3.43 -1.98
CA GLU A 51 -11.01 -2.41 -2.99
C GLU A 51 -12.50 -2.12 -3.15
N GLU A 52 -13.38 -3.10 -2.93
CA GLU A 52 -14.83 -2.89 -2.91
C GLU A 52 -15.27 -1.82 -1.88
N TYR A 53 -14.50 -1.63 -0.80
CA TYR A 53 -14.74 -0.53 0.16
C TYR A 53 -14.45 0.87 -0.41
N TYR A 54 -13.68 0.94 -1.49
CA TYR A 54 -13.26 2.16 -2.18
C TYR A 54 -13.85 2.28 -3.59
N GLY A 55 -14.55 1.24 -4.04
CA GLY A 55 -15.31 1.20 -5.29
C GLY A 55 -16.76 1.60 -5.03
N HIS A 56 -17.18 2.77 -5.52
CA HIS A 56 -18.60 2.99 -5.80
C HIS A 56 -18.93 2.30 -7.14
N LYS A 57 -20.17 1.85 -7.34
CA LYS A 57 -20.72 1.04 -8.47
C LYS A 57 -20.08 1.17 -9.88
N TYR A 58 -19.38 2.25 -10.20
CA TYR A 58 -18.76 2.51 -11.49
C TYR A 58 -17.31 3.01 -11.44
N TYR A 59 -16.79 3.38 -10.27
CA TYR A 59 -15.47 4.01 -10.16
C TYR A 59 -14.73 3.59 -8.90
N THR A 60 -13.45 3.29 -9.08
CA THR A 60 -12.55 2.79 -8.06
C THR A 60 -11.59 3.93 -7.69
N GLN A 61 -11.65 4.37 -6.44
CA GLN A 61 -10.87 5.51 -5.94
C GLN A 61 -9.66 5.01 -5.17
N CYS A 62 -8.47 5.50 -5.53
CA CYS A 62 -7.27 5.15 -4.79
C CYS A 62 -7.29 5.81 -3.40
N PRO A 63 -7.17 5.05 -2.29
CA PRO A 63 -7.19 5.60 -0.92
C PRO A 63 -5.98 6.47 -0.56
N ARG A 64 -4.96 6.51 -1.43
CA ARG A 64 -3.73 7.26 -1.17
C ARG A 64 -3.60 8.55 -1.99
N CYS A 65 -4.03 8.54 -3.26
CA CYS A 65 -3.98 9.74 -4.11
C CYS A 65 -5.35 10.31 -4.44
N ASP A 66 -6.42 9.69 -3.96
CA ASP A 66 -7.80 10.15 -4.13
C ASP A 66 -8.25 10.23 -5.61
N ARG A 67 -7.54 9.56 -6.51
CA ARG A 67 -7.84 9.57 -7.95
C ARG A 67 -8.65 8.35 -8.36
N TYR A 68 -9.68 8.60 -9.16
CA TYR A 68 -10.49 7.58 -9.82
C TYR A 68 -9.72 6.92 -10.98
N GLY A 69 -10.05 5.65 -11.28
CA GLY A 69 -9.52 4.91 -12.44
C GLY A 69 -8.02 4.65 -12.39
N SER A 70 -7.39 4.85 -11.21
CA SER A 70 -5.96 4.65 -11.01
C SER A 70 -5.63 3.28 -10.40
N LEU A 71 -6.67 2.51 -10.04
CA LEU A 71 -6.57 1.15 -9.51
C LEU A 71 -6.72 0.15 -10.66
N GLY A 72 -5.86 -0.86 -10.70
CA GLY A 72 -5.91 -1.94 -11.68
C GLY A 72 -5.60 -3.28 -11.05
N THR A 73 -6.24 -4.33 -11.52
CA THR A 73 -6.03 -5.70 -11.04
C THR A 73 -4.78 -6.28 -11.69
N LEU A 74 -3.85 -6.77 -10.87
CA LEU A 74 -2.68 -7.50 -11.32
C LEU A 74 -2.81 -8.98 -10.93
N HIS A 75 -2.36 -9.83 -11.84
CA HIS A 75 -2.15 -11.26 -11.59
C HIS A 75 -0.66 -11.48 -11.35
N ALA A 76 -0.28 -12.03 -10.19
CA ALA A 76 1.09 -12.45 -9.96
C ALA A 76 1.36 -13.74 -10.74
N PRO A 77 2.38 -13.80 -11.61
CA PRO A 77 2.85 -15.06 -12.16
C PRO A 77 3.48 -15.90 -11.03
N GLU A 78 3.25 -17.20 -11.09
CA GLU A 78 3.78 -18.22 -10.17
C GLU A 78 5.30 -18.41 -10.25
#